data_AF-A0A1Q6M1C7-F1
#
_entry.id   AF-A0A1Q6M1C7-F1
#
_cell.length_a   1.000
_cell.length_b   1.000
_cell.length_c   1.000
_cell.angle_alpha   90.00
_cell.angle_beta   90.00
_cell.angle_gamma   90.00
#
_symmetry.space_group_name_H-M   'P 1'
#
loop_
_entity.id
_entity.type
_entity.pdbx_description
1 polymer ?
#
loop_
_entity_poly.entity_id
_entity_poly.type
_entity_poly.pdbx_seq_one_letter_code
_entity_poly.pdbx_strand_id
1 'polypeptide(L)'
;MEIKIVKEENSISIKNIDANIETYNFVNEISFSELVKFLLNKNLAEKVEIKDMIDEKNEAEINLIKIINEIVNEYNSKVDEYTTFINGVNESK
;
A
#
# COMPACT_ATOMS: atom_id res chain seq x y z
N MET A 1 -5.74 3.85 -11.20
CA MET A 1 -4.32 4.27 -11.11
C MET A 1 -3.50 3.04 -10.79
N GLU A 2 -2.41 2.77 -11.49
CA GLU A 2 -1.57 1.58 -11.21
C GLU A 2 -0.47 1.97 -10.22
N ILE A 3 -0.47 1.33 -9.05
CA ILE A 3 0.58 1.47 -8.04
C ILE A 3 1.43 0.21 -8.09
N LYS A 4 2.75 0.36 -8.02
CA LYS A 4 3.69 -0.75 -8.17
C LYS A 4 4.81 -0.71 -7.15
N ILE A 5 5.25 -1.88 -6.73
CA ILE A 5 6.53 -2.11 -6.03
C ILE A 5 7.57 -2.43 -7.09
N VAL A 6 8.68 -1.70 -7.09
CA VAL A 6 9.82 -1.92 -7.98
C VAL A 6 11.12 -2.03 -7.19
N LYS A 7 12.04 -2.83 -7.70
CA LYS A 7 13.41 -2.94 -7.18
C LYS A 7 14.30 -1.96 -7.94
N GLU A 8 15.07 -1.22 -7.18
CA GLU A 8 16.15 -0.33 -7.63
C GLU A 8 17.46 -0.82 -7.03
N GLU A 9 18.61 -0.36 -7.52
CA GLU A 9 19.93 -0.97 -7.26
C GLU A 9 20.14 -1.48 -5.83
N ASN A 10 19.79 -0.67 -4.81
CA ASN A 10 19.90 -1.02 -3.40
C ASN A 10 18.63 -0.71 -2.58
N SER A 11 17.48 -0.58 -3.24
CA SER A 11 16.24 -0.16 -2.58
C SER A 11 14.99 -0.76 -3.22
N ILE A 12 13.90 -0.76 -2.45
CA ILE A 12 12.57 -1.07 -2.95
C ILE A 12 11.73 0.19 -2.88
N SER A 13 11.06 0.54 -3.98
CA SER A 13 10.26 1.76 -4.09
C SER A 13 8.81 1.44 -4.44
N ILE A 14 7.86 2.08 -3.75
CA ILE A 14 6.45 2.09 -4.12
C ILE A 14 6.20 3.31 -4.99
N LYS A 15 5.70 3.10 -6.21
CA LYS A 15 5.48 4.16 -7.20
C LYS A 15 4.05 4.18 -7.70
N ASN A 16 3.52 5.38 -7.88
CA ASN A 16 2.39 5.67 -8.77
C ASN A 16 2.94 6.21 -10.10
N ILE A 17 2.11 6.27 -11.14
CA ILE A 17 2.46 6.72 -12.51
C ILE A 17 3.31 7.99 -12.50
N ASP A 18 2.96 8.97 -11.65
CA ASP A 18 3.58 10.29 -11.63
C ASP A 18 4.46 10.56 -10.41
N ALA A 19 4.56 9.63 -9.44
CA ALA A 19 5.19 9.92 -8.16
C ALA A 19 5.79 8.70 -7.46
N ASN A 20 6.89 8.93 -6.76
CA ASN A 20 7.39 8.01 -5.74
C ASN A 20 6.59 8.21 -4.45
N ILE A 21 5.98 7.14 -3.94
CA ILE A 21 5.24 7.17 -2.68
C ILE A 21 6.23 7.04 -1.52
N GLU A 22 7.05 6.00 -1.52
CA GLU A 22 8.05 5.75 -0.48
C GLU A 22 9.15 4.83 -1.01
N THR A 23 10.37 4.98 -0.47
CA THR A 23 11.54 4.16 -0.83
C THR A 23 12.16 3.59 0.43
N TYR A 24 12.44 2.29 0.41
CA TYR A 24 13.01 1.53 1.51
C TYR A 24 14.43 1.09 1.17
N ASN A 25 15.38 1.42 2.04
CA ASN A 25 16.76 0.97 1.95
C ASN A 25 17.09 0.16 3.21
N PHE A 26 17.59 -1.07 3.04
CA PHE A 26 17.90 -1.98 4.14
C PHE A 26 19.13 -1.58 4.98
N VAL A 27 19.84 -0.51 4.60
CA VAL A 27 20.95 0.08 5.38
C VAL A 27 20.43 1.02 6.46
N ASN A 28 19.27 1.63 6.26
CA ASN A 28 18.68 2.61 7.17
C ASN A 28 17.47 2.03 7.90
N GLU A 29 17.00 2.74 8.93
CA GLU A 29 15.73 2.43 9.56
C GLU A 29 14.58 2.50 8.54
N ILE A 30 13.77 1.44 8.49
CA ILE A 30 12.59 1.36 7.62
C ILE A 30 11.40 1.96 8.38
N SER A 31 10.81 3.02 7.84
CA SER A 31 9.49 3.51 8.22
C SER A 31 8.46 3.18 7.13
N PHE A 32 7.16 3.32 7.44
CA PHE A 32 6.06 3.20 6.46
C PHE A 32 5.19 4.47 6.44
N SER A 33 5.79 5.60 6.83
CA SER A 33 5.07 6.84 7.12
C SER A 33 4.42 7.43 5.88
N GLU A 34 5.11 7.43 4.74
CA GLU A 34 4.57 8.02 3.52
C GLU A 34 3.56 7.09 2.85
N LEU A 35 3.74 5.76 2.95
CA LEU A 35 2.72 4.79 2.56
C LEU A 35 1.42 4.98 3.36
N VAL A 36 1.51 5.06 4.69
CA VAL A 36 0.33 5.27 5.55
C VAL A 36 -0.34 6.60 5.23
N LYS A 37 0.42 7.67 5.08
CA LYS A 37 -0.11 8.99 4.70
C LYS A 37 -0.77 8.98 3.33
N PHE A 38 -0.19 8.26 2.36
CA PHE A 38 -0.79 8.07 1.04
C PHE A 38 -2.15 7.37 1.15
N LEU A 39 -2.26 6.29 1.92
CA LEU A 39 -3.50 5.57 2.15
C LEU A 39 -4.54 6.44 2.88
N LEU A 40 -4.13 7.20 3.91
CA LEU A 40 -5.02 8.14 4.60
C LEU A 40 -5.56 9.23 3.67
N ASN A 41 -4.75 9.73 2.74
CA ASN A 41 -5.18 10.72 1.75
C ASN A 41 -6.23 10.18 0.76
N LYS A 42 -6.32 8.86 0.58
CA LYS A 42 -7.42 8.22 -0.16
C LYS A 42 -8.74 8.26 0.60
N ASN A 43 -8.71 8.54 1.90
CA ASN A 43 -9.87 8.78 2.76
C ASN A 43 -10.96 7.71 2.63
N LEU A 44 -10.54 6.44 2.59
CA LEU A 44 -11.44 5.27 2.46
C LEU A 44 -12.35 5.29 1.22
N ALA A 45 -12.04 6.13 0.22
CA ALA A 45 -12.90 6.32 -0.95
C ALA A 45 -12.87 5.11 -1.91
N GLU A 46 -11.74 4.41 -1.95
CA GLU A 46 -11.53 3.26 -2.81
C GLU A 46 -10.48 2.32 -2.19
N LYS A 47 -10.54 1.05 -2.60
CA LYS A 47 -9.48 0.07 -2.31
C LYS A 47 -8.21 0.42 -3.09
N VAL A 48 -7.08 0.02 -2.52
CA VAL A 48 -5.76 0.19 -3.11
C VAL A 48 -5.18 -1.19 -3.42
N GLU A 49 -4.64 -1.34 -4.63
CA GLU A 49 -3.88 -2.51 -5.06
C GLU A 49 -2.48 -2.07 -5.44
N ILE A 50 -1.47 -2.79 -4.94
CA ILE A 50 -0.07 -2.55 -5.27
C ILE A 50 0.47 -3.77 -5.99
N LYS A 51 0.89 -3.57 -7.23
CA LYS A 51 1.43 -4.63 -8.08
C LYS A 51 2.91 -4.85 -7.78
N ASP A 52 3.27 -6.08 -7.44
CA ASP A 52 4.66 -6.49 -7.28
C ASP A 52 5.32 -6.75 -8.64
N MET A 53 6.31 -5.93 -9.00
CA MET A 53 7.05 -6.02 -10.27
C MET A 53 8.46 -6.59 -10.09
N ILE A 54 8.78 -7.19 -8.95
CA ILE A 54 10.12 -7.70 -8.66
C ILE A 54 10.17 -9.19 -8.97
N ASP A 55 10.95 -9.61 -9.97
CA ASP A 55 11.03 -11.03 -10.35
C ASP A 55 11.84 -11.86 -9.33
N GLU A 56 13.04 -11.39 -8.98
CA GLU A 56 13.95 -12.07 -8.06
C GLU A 56 14.10 -11.31 -6.74
N LYS A 57 13.69 -11.98 -5.65
CA LYS A 57 13.67 -11.42 -4.30
C LYS A 57 14.53 -12.22 -3.34
N ASN A 58 15.26 -11.54 -2.48
CA ASN A 58 15.85 -12.14 -1.29
C ASN A 58 14.83 -12.16 -0.12
N GLU A 59 15.20 -12.81 0.99
CA GLU A 59 14.31 -12.96 2.16
C GLU A 59 13.89 -11.63 2.78
N ALA A 60 14.79 -10.65 2.87
CA ALA A 60 14.48 -9.33 3.41
C ALA A 60 13.47 -8.58 2.53
N GLU A 61 13.60 -8.70 1.21
CA GLU A 61 12.69 -8.13 0.22
C GLU A 61 11.31 -8.78 0.29
N ILE A 62 11.23 -10.10 0.45
CA ILE A 62 9.96 -10.82 0.65
C ILE A 62 9.27 -10.34 1.92
N ASN A 63 10.01 -10.22 3.03
CA ASN A 63 9.46 -9.77 4.30
C ASN A 63 8.95 -8.33 4.23
N LEU A 64 9.70 -7.42 3.59
CA LEU A 64 9.27 -6.04 3.38
C LEU A 64 7.95 -5.97 2.58
N ILE A 65 7.88 -6.69 1.46
CA ILE A 65 6.69 -6.72 0.61
C ILE A 65 5.49 -7.29 1.35
N LYS A 66 5.70 -8.31 2.20
CA LYS A 66 4.65 -8.85 3.05
C LYS A 66 4.08 -7.79 4.00
N ILE A 67 4.94 -7.00 4.67
CA ILE A 67 4.50 -5.92 5.56
C ILE A 67 3.74 -4.85 4.78
N ILE A 68 4.23 -4.45 3.60
CA ILE A 68 3.52 -3.50 2.73
C ILE A 68 2.12 -4.01 2.39
N ASN A 69 1.99 -5.28 2.02
CA ASN A 69 0.70 -5.89 1.69
C ASN A 69 -0.23 -5.97 2.91
N GLU A 70 0.28 -6.28 4.10
CA GLU A 70 -0.51 -6.28 5.34
C GLU A 70 -1.08 -4.89 5.65
N ILE A 71 -0.27 -3.83 5.50
CA ILE A 71 -0.71 -2.43 5.68
C ILE A 71 -1.83 -2.07 4.68
N VAL A 72 -1.66 -2.42 3.41
CA VAL A 72 -2.65 -2.15 2.36
C VAL A 72 -3.94 -2.94 2.58
N ASN A 73 -3.82 -4.20 3.01
CA ASN A 73 -4.97 -5.05 3.31
C ASN A 73 -5.79 -4.53 4.49
N GLU A 74 -5.13 -4.04 5.55
CA GLU A 74 -5.82 -3.43 6.69
C GLU A 74 -6.61 -2.19 6.24
N TYR A 75 -5.99 -1.30 5.44
CA TYR A 75 -6.71 -0.17 4.86
C TYR A 75 -7.91 -0.62 4.01
N ASN A 76 -7.74 -1.63 3.15
CA ASN A 76 -8.82 -2.15 2.30
C ASN A 76 -9.96 -2.78 3.12
N SER A 77 -9.65 -3.42 4.24
CA SER A 77 -10.66 -3.89 5.20
C SER A 77 -11.47 -2.72 5.75
N LYS A 78 -10.83 -1.59 6.06
CA LYS A 78 -11.53 -0.37 6.50
C LYS A 78 -12.39 0.26 5.41
N VAL A 79 -12.00 0.17 4.14
CA VAL A 79 -12.85 0.56 3.00
C VAL A 79 -14.12 -0.31 2.95
N ASP A 80 -13.99 -1.63 3.16
CA ASP A 80 -15.13 -2.55 3.18
C ASP A 80 -16.08 -2.28 4.35
N GLU A 81 -15.52 -2.08 5.55
CA GLU A 81 -16.30 -1.70 6.75
C GLU A 81 -17.09 -0.41 6.50
N TYR A 82 -16.44 0.62 5.96
CA TYR A 82 -17.07 1.89 5.65
C TYR A 82 -18.17 1.76 4.58
N THR A 83 -17.89 1.00 3.52
CA THR A 83 -18.87 0.75 2.44
C THR A 83 -20.11 0.02 2.98
N THR A 84 -19.89 -0.99 3.81
CA THR A 84 -20.97 -1.75 4.47
C THR A 84 -21.83 -0.83 5.34
N PHE A 85 -21.20 0.05 6.12
CA PHE A 85 -21.90 1.03 6.95
C PHE A 85 -22.78 1.97 6.11
N ILE A 86 -22.25 2.54 5.02
CA ILE A 86 -23.00 3.45 4.14
C ILE A 86 -24.19 2.74 3.47
N ASN A 87 -23.99 1.51 2.99
CA ASN A 87 -25.06 0.75 2.36
C ASN A 87 -26.17 0.38 3.36
N GLY A 88 -25.82 -0.07 4.56
CA GLY A 88 -26.82 -0.36 5.61
C GLY A 88 -27.64 0.87 6.05
N VAL A 89 -27.02 2.06 6.05
CA VAL A 89 -27.74 3.33 6.30
C VAL A 89 -28.72 3.66 5.17
N ASN A 90 -28.36 3.37 3.92
CA ASN A 90 -29.21 3.66 2.76
C ASN A 90 -30.38 2.68 2.61
N GLU A 91 -30.23 1.43 3.03
CA GLU A 91 -31.33 0.44 3.06
C GLU A 91 -32.36 0.72 4.17
N SER A 92 -32.02 1.55 5.15
CA SER A 92 -32.87 1.91 6.29
C SER A 92 -33.69 3.20 6.08
N LYS A 93 -33.61 3.82 4.90
CA LYS A 93 -34.33 5.04 4.51
C LYS A 93 -35.37 4.75 3.44
#